data_AF-E2BF13-F1
#
_entry.id   AF-E2BF13-F1
#
_cell.length_a   1.000
_cell.length_b   1.000
_cell.length_c   1.000
_cell.angle_alpha   90.00
_cell.angle_beta   90.00
_cell.angle_gamma   90.00
#
_symmetry.space_group_name_H-M   'P 1'
#
loop_
_entity.id
_entity.type
_entity.pdbx_description
1 polymer ?
#
loop_
_entity_poly.entity_id
_entity_poly.type
_entity_poly.pdbx_seq_one_letter_code
_entity_poly.pdbx_strand_id
1 'polypeptide(L)'
;LGVRAVVGMDPHLSTRIIEQRYGVPKSTANRVLRYSKFHPYHIRLTQSLEDGDYPRRLEFCRWAHNQMRRDSFYFDRVLFSNEAKFDNMEGVNLHNAHYY
;
A
#
# COMPACT_ATOMS: atom_id res chain seq x y z
N LEU A 1 -12.77 -13.77 24.11
CA LEU A 1 -11.89 -14.06 22.95
C LEU A 1 -10.60 -13.27 23.12
N GLY A 2 -9.43 -13.89 22.96
CA GLY A 2 -8.14 -13.19 23.10
C GLY A 2 -7.82 -12.31 21.88
N VAL A 3 -7.07 -11.23 22.07
CA VAL A 3 -6.67 -10.28 20.99
C VAL A 3 -6.11 -11.00 19.75
N ARG A 4 -5.34 -12.06 19.95
CA ARG A 4 -4.75 -12.86 18.85
C ARG A 4 -5.80 -13.61 18.02
N ALA A 5 -6.85 -14.12 18.66
CA ALA A 5 -7.93 -14.80 17.96
C ALA A 5 -8.78 -13.80 17.16
N VAL A 6 -9.03 -12.62 17.73
CA VAL A 6 -9.77 -11.53 17.07
C VAL A 6 -9.05 -11.07 15.80
N VAL A 7 -7.75 -10.79 15.90
CA VAL A 7 -6.95 -10.36 14.74
C VAL A 7 -6.72 -11.49 13.74
N GLY A 8 -6.61 -12.74 14.18
CA GLY A 8 -6.53 -13.89 13.28
C GLY A 8 -7.82 -14.13 12.48
N MET A 9 -8.98 -13.70 12.99
CA MET A 9 -10.27 -13.76 12.26
C MET A 9 -10.45 -12.59 11.31
N ASP A 10 -9.99 -11.39 11.70
CA ASP A 10 -10.05 -10.19 10.89
C ASP A 10 -8.75 -9.36 11.07
N PRO A 11 -7.78 -9.48 10.14
CA PRO A 11 -6.49 -8.80 10.24
C PRO A 11 -6.58 -7.29 10.00
N HIS A 12 -7.73 -6.78 9.54
CA HIS A 12 -7.94 -5.35 9.28
C HIS A 12 -8.31 -4.56 10.53
N LEU A 13 -8.55 -5.25 11.66
CA LEU A 13 -9.00 -4.61 12.88
C LEU A 13 -7.91 -3.74 13.48
N SER A 14 -8.19 -2.44 13.53
CA SER A 14 -7.35 -1.52 14.29
C SER A 14 -7.44 -1.80 15.78
N THR A 15 -6.34 -1.52 16.49
CA THR A 15 -6.32 -1.60 17.96
C THR A 15 -7.37 -0.71 18.64
N ARG A 16 -7.84 0.35 17.97
CA ARG A 16 -8.96 1.18 18.43
C ARG A 16 -10.30 0.45 18.32
N ILE A 17 -10.53 -0.28 17.23
CA ILE A 17 -11.74 -1.09 17.07
C ILE A 17 -11.73 -2.26 18.07
N ILE A 18 -10.55 -2.84 18.35
CA ILE A 18 -10.41 -3.89 19.37
C ILE A 18 -10.83 -3.37 20.76
N GLU A 19 -10.39 -2.17 21.12
CA GLU A 19 -10.79 -1.50 22.37
C GLU A 19 -12.28 -1.21 22.42
N GLN A 20 -12.84 -0.64 21.34
CA GLN A 20 -14.25 -0.30 21.26
C GLN A 20 -15.18 -1.53 21.32
N ARG A 21 -14.83 -2.62 20.61
CA ARG A 21 -15.70 -3.81 20.49
C ARG A 21 -15.51 -4.84 21.59
N TYR A 22 -14.29 -4.96 22.11
CA TYR A 22 -13.94 -6.04 23.06
C TYR A 22 -13.47 -5.51 24.42
N GLY A 23 -13.44 -4.19 24.63
CA GLY A 23 -13.07 -3.56 25.90
C GLY A 23 -11.59 -3.75 26.29
N VAL A 24 -10.75 -4.23 25.37
CA VAL A 24 -9.32 -4.42 25.63
C VAL A 24 -8.60 -3.10 25.38
N PRO A 25 -7.94 -2.50 26.40
CA PRO A 25 -7.24 -1.24 26.20
C PRO A 25 -6.24 -1.31 25.05
N LYS A 26 -6.17 -0.24 24.26
CA LYS A 26 -5.28 -0.17 23.08
C LYS A 26 -3.83 -0.53 23.41
N SER A 27 -3.33 -0.12 24.57
CA SER A 27 -1.98 -0.42 25.07
C SER A 27 -1.77 -1.92 25.27
N THR A 28 -2.74 -2.60 25.88
CA THR A 28 -2.76 -4.05 26.10
C THR A 28 -2.83 -4.80 24.78
N ALA A 29 -3.72 -4.38 23.86
CA ALA A 29 -3.81 -4.98 22.54
C ALA A 29 -2.47 -4.90 21.77
N ASN A 30 -1.83 -3.72 21.77
CA ASN A 30 -0.51 -3.53 21.16
C ASN A 30 0.57 -4.43 21.79
N ARG A 31 0.58 -4.57 23.12
CA ARG A 31 1.54 -5.45 23.82
C ARG A 31 1.35 -6.91 23.40
N VAL A 32 0.11 -7.38 23.33
CA VAL A 32 -0.21 -8.76 22.91
C VAL A 32 0.17 -9.01 21.45
N LEU A 33 -0.11 -8.07 20.55
CA LEU A 33 0.23 -8.19 19.13
C LEU A 33 1.75 -8.23 18.91
N ARG A 34 2.50 -7.33 19.57
CA ARG A 34 3.98 -7.32 19.53
C ARG A 34 4.59 -8.60 20.09
N TYR A 35 4.07 -9.08 21.23
CA TYR A 35 4.51 -10.35 21.83
C TYR A 35 4.25 -11.53 20.89
N SER A 36 3.10 -11.51 20.21
CA SER A 36 2.68 -12.55 19.27
C SER A 36 3.28 -12.40 17.88
N LYS A 37 4.20 -11.45 17.65
CA LYS A 37 4.86 -11.18 16.36
C LYS A 37 3.92 -10.80 15.21
N PHE A 38 2.77 -10.23 15.52
CA PHE A 38 1.93 -9.58 14.52
C PHE A 38 2.52 -8.21 14.17
N HIS A 39 2.85 -8.02 12.89
CA HIS A 39 3.48 -6.81 12.38
C HIS A 39 2.52 -6.11 11.42
N PRO A 40 2.06 -4.89 11.74
CA PRO A 40 1.15 -4.18 10.84
C PRO A 40 1.82 -3.93 9.49
N TYR A 41 1.13 -4.32 8.43
CA TYR A 41 1.48 -4.13 7.03
C TYR A 41 0.48 -3.19 6.38
N HIS A 42 0.97 -2.15 5.70
CA HIS A 42 0.15 -1.29 4.87
C HIS A 42 0.13 -1.85 3.44
N ILE A 43 -1.06 -2.19 2.94
CA ILE A 43 -1.19 -2.59 1.54
C ILE A 43 -0.86 -1.40 0.66
N ARG A 44 0.06 -1.63 -0.26
CA ARG A 44 0.34 -0.72 -1.37
C ARG A 44 -0.41 -1.24 -2.58
N LEU A 45 -1.48 -0.53 -2.96
CA LEU A 45 -2.12 -0.78 -4.23
C LEU A 45 -1.19 -0.26 -5.33
N THR A 46 -0.65 -1.17 -6.12
CA THR A 46 0.07 -0.86 -7.35
C THR A 46 -0.87 -1.03 -8.54
N GLN A 47 -0.53 -0.40 -9.66
CA GLN A 47 -1.25 -0.61 -10.92
C GLN A 47 -1.32 -2.11 -11.24
N SER A 48 -2.51 -2.61 -11.56
CA SER A 48 -2.68 -3.97 -12.09
C SER A 48 -1.99 -4.08 -13.43
N LEU A 49 -1.18 -5.12 -13.62
CA LEU A 49 -0.49 -5.38 -14.88
C LEU A 49 -1.15 -6.56 -15.58
N GLU A 50 -1.49 -6.38 -16.85
CA GLU A 50 -1.93 -7.45 -17.73
C GLU A 50 -0.73 -8.09 -18.45
N ASP A 51 -0.90 -9.30 -18.98
CA ASP A 51 0.20 -10.03 -19.66
C ASP A 51 0.85 -9.21 -20.79
N GLY A 52 0.07 -8.38 -21.49
CA GLY A 52 0.56 -7.49 -22.53
C GLY A 52 1.37 -6.28 -22.02
N ASP A 53 1.24 -5.91 -20.75
CA ASP A 53 1.93 -4.75 -20.19
C ASP A 53 3.41 -5.04 -19.94
N TYR A 54 3.75 -6.25 -19.53
CA TYR A 54 5.14 -6.65 -19.27
C TYR A 54 6.06 -6.43 -20.49
N PRO A 55 5.75 -6.94 -21.70
CA PRO A 55 6.60 -6.70 -22.87
C PRO A 55 6.61 -5.21 -23.27
N ARG A 56 5.48 -4.50 -23.22
CA ARG A 56 5.41 -3.06 -23.55
C ARG A 56 6.26 -2.20 -22.62
N ARG A 57 6.22 -2.47 -21.31
CA ARG A 57 7.05 -1.79 -20.32
C ARG A 57 8.53 -2.06 -20.56
N LEU A 58 8.89 -3.30 -20.84
CA LEU A 58 10.28 -3.66 -21.13
C LEU A 58 10.79 -2.97 -22.41
N GLU A 59 9.96 -2.90 -23.45
CA GLU A 59 10.26 -2.17 -24.68
C GLU A 59 10.47 -0.67 -24.40
N PHE A 60 9.57 -0.05 -23.63
CA PHE A 60 9.73 1.34 -23.20
C PHE A 60 11.03 1.56 -22.43
N CYS A 61 11.36 0.70 -21.46
CA CYS A 61 12.61 0.80 -20.70
C CYS A 61 13.85 0.71 -21.61
N ARG A 62 13.84 -0.21 -22.58
CA ARG A 62 14.94 -0.33 -23.57
C ARG A 62 15.06 0.91 -24.45
N TRP A 63 13.93 1.42 -24.92
CA TRP A 63 13.88 2.66 -25.70
C TRP A 63 14.42 3.84 -24.90
N ALA A 64 13.94 4.04 -23.66
CA ALA A 64 14.34 5.12 -22.77
C ALA A 64 15.84 5.08 -22.49
N HIS A 65 16.38 3.89 -22.18
CA HIS A 65 17.81 3.70 -21.98
C HIS A 65 18.62 4.06 -23.23
N ASN A 66 18.14 3.70 -24.43
CA ASN A 66 18.81 4.07 -25.67
C ASN A 66 18.76 5.58 -25.96
N GLN A 67 17.69 6.30 -25.55
CA GLN A 67 17.66 7.76 -25.63
C GLN A 67 18.74 8.38 -24.73
N MET A 68 18.84 7.92 -23.48
CA MET A 68 19.86 8.39 -22.53
C MET A 68 21.30 8.14 -23.00
N ARG A 69 21.54 7.03 -23.70
CA ARG A 69 22.85 6.74 -24.30
C ARG A 69 23.23 7.69 -25.43
N ARG A 70 22.24 8.23 -26.14
CA ARG A 70 22.45 9.17 -27.26
C ARG A 70 22.59 10.60 -26.76
N ASP A 71 21.79 10.97 -25.77
CA ASP A 71 21.82 12.25 -25.09
C ASP A 71 21.56 12.05 -23.60
N SER A 72 22.57 12.29 -22.76
CA SER A 72 22.45 12.15 -21.31
C SER A 72 21.45 13.12 -20.70
N PHE A 73 21.12 14.22 -21.40
CA PHE A 73 20.18 15.25 -20.96
C PHE A 73 18.79 15.12 -21.63
N TYR A 74 18.51 13.98 -22.28
CA TYR A 74 17.24 13.79 -23.00
C TYR A 74 16.02 14.00 -22.09
N PHE A 75 16.01 13.37 -20.91
CA PHE A 75 14.88 13.45 -19.99
C PHE A 75 14.76 14.79 -19.27
N ASP A 76 15.79 15.64 -19.27
CA ASP A 76 15.70 16.99 -18.71
C ASP A 76 14.76 17.89 -19.54
N ARG A 77 14.49 17.49 -20.79
CA ARG A 77 13.61 18.18 -21.73
C ARG A 77 12.25 17.50 -21.90
N VAL A 78 11.99 16.44 -21.15
CA VAL A 78 10.72 15.69 -21.18
C VAL A 78 9.91 16.03 -19.93
N LEU A 79 8.68 16.50 -20.13
CA LEU A 79 7.73 16.72 -19.05
C LEU A 79 6.64 15.64 -19.10
N PHE A 80 6.51 14.88 -18.01
CA PHE A 80 5.39 13.97 -17.81
C PHE A 80 4.28 14.69 -17.04
N SER A 81 3.13 14.84 -17.68
CA SER A 81 1.90 15.29 -17.01
C SER A 81 1.05 14.08 -16.64
N ASN A 82 0.37 14.18 -15.50
CA ASN A 82 -0.68 13.23 -15.10
C ASN A 82 -1.96 14.01 -14.78
N GLU A 83 -3.10 13.36 -14.97
CA GLU A 83 -4.39 13.84 -14.48
C GLU A 83 -4.59 13.38 -13.03
N ALA A 84 -4.91 14.34 -12.15
CA ALA A 84 -5.27 14.03 -10.77
C ALA A 84 -6.79 14.15 -10.61
N LYS A 85 -7.43 13.08 -10.14
CA LYS A 85 -8.84 13.10 -9.78
C LYS A 85 -8.99 13.43 -8.30
N PHE A 86 -9.79 14.46 -8.01
CA PHE A 86 -10.22 14.80 -6.65
C PHE A 86 -11.73 14.59 -6.57
N ASP A 87 -12.18 13.65 -5.74
CA ASP A 87 -13.59 13.49 -5.41
C ASP A 87 -13.81 13.53 -3.89
N ASN A 88 -15.00 13.93 -3.48
CA ASN A 88 -15.44 13.98 -2.08
C ASN A 88 -16.24 12.74 -1.68
N MET A 89 -16.28 11.73 -2.54
CA MET A 89 -16.85 10.43 -2.23
C MET A 89 -15.84 9.67 -1.38
N GLU A 90 -16.30 8.98 -0.33
CA GLU A 90 -15.47 8.24 0.62
C GLU A 90 -14.74 7.06 -0.08
N GLY A 91 -13.69 7.36 -0.83
CA GLY A 91 -12.69 6.39 -1.20
C GLY A 91 -12.00 5.87 0.06
N VAL A 92 -11.63 4.60 0.06
CA VAL A 92 -10.85 4.01 1.16
C VAL A 92 -9.57 4.81 1.32
N ASN A 93 -9.42 5.51 2.45
CA ASN A 93 -8.16 6.15 2.80
C ASN A 93 -7.12 5.05 3.07
N LEU A 94 -6.34 4.70 2.05
CA LEU A 94 -5.33 3.64 2.08
C LEU A 94 -4.27 3.86 3.17
N HIS A 95 -4.07 5.10 3.65
CA HIS A 95 -3.20 5.36 4.79
C HIS A 95 -3.69 4.67 6.07
N ASN A 96 -5.01 4.48 6.20
CA ASN A 96 -5.61 3.78 7.33
C ASN A 96 -5.80 2.28 7.07
N ALA A 97 -5.56 1.80 5.84
CA ALA A 97 -5.60 0.39 5.49
C ALA A 97 -4.33 -0.31 5.99
N HIS A 98 -4.46 -0.99 7.13
CA HIS A 98 -3.41 -1.79 7.73
C HIS A 98 -3.93 -3.19 8.02
N TYR A 99 -3.02 -4.14 7.95
CA TYR A 99 -3.26 -5.57 8.08
C TYR A 99 -2.28 -6.10 9.11
N TYR A 100 -2.74 -6.91 10.04
CA TYR A 100 -1.89 -7.56 11.03
C TYR A 100 -1.55 -9.00 10.67
#